data_AF-A0A1G0GF62-F1
#
_entry.id   AF-A0A1G0GF62-F1
#
_cell.length_a   1.000
_cell.length_b   1.000
_cell.length_c   1.000
_cell.angle_alpha   90.00
_cell.angle_beta   90.00
_cell.angle_gamma   90.00
#
_symmetry.space_group_name_H-M   'P 1'
#
loop_
_entity.id
_entity.type
_entity.pdbx_description
1 polymer ?
#
loop_
_entity_poly.entity_id
_entity_poly.type
_entity_poly.pdbx_seq_one_letter_code
_entity_poly.pdbx_strand_id
1 'polypeptide(L)'
;MSKTKKAVEQYLRELDAGRTPMWARKTEFIPLRNGSMRRRITRSDGTVEKSEIIPAGQWQITAARAGTGLSQADFAKLIGVSRRTLQEWEQGRKQPSGAARVLLKIAASHPEVLREALTPNLS
;
A
#
# COMPACT_ATOMS: atom_id res chain seq x y z
N MET A 1 -2.73 -9.97 29.56
CA MET A 1 -3.07 -8.95 28.53
C MET A 1 -1.96 -8.88 27.48
N SER A 2 -2.30 -8.81 26.18
CA SER A 2 -1.33 -8.70 25.06
C SER A 2 -0.65 -7.32 25.01
N LYS A 3 0.61 -7.27 24.55
CA LYS A 3 1.38 -6.03 24.33
C LYS A 3 0.63 -5.02 23.46
N THR A 4 -0.11 -5.50 22.45
CA THR A 4 -0.89 -4.65 21.53
C THR A 4 -2.04 -3.93 22.23
N LYS A 5 -2.73 -4.62 23.16
CA LYS A 5 -3.88 -4.05 23.86
C LYS A 5 -3.45 -2.94 24.83
N LYS A 6 -2.32 -3.13 25.51
CA LYS A 6 -1.72 -2.10 26.39
C LYS A 6 -1.28 -0.85 25.61
N ALA A 7 -0.68 -1.03 24.42
CA ALA A 7 -0.28 0.09 23.59
C ALA A 7 -1.47 0.93 23.09
N VAL A 8 -2.58 0.27 22.74
CA VAL A 8 -3.82 0.97 22.32
C VAL A 8 -4.49 1.68 23.50
N GLU A 9 -4.57 1.08 24.68
CA GLU A 9 -5.10 1.76 25.88
C GLU A 9 -4.26 2.98 26.26
N GLN A 10 -2.94 2.85 26.20
CA GLN A 10 -2.04 3.98 26.45
C GLN A 10 -2.20 5.09 25.40
N TYR A 11 -2.35 4.72 24.12
CA TYR A 11 -2.65 5.65 23.04
C TYR A 11 -3.91 6.47 23.32
N LEU A 12 -5.01 5.80 23.69
CA LEU A 12 -6.29 6.45 23.98
C LEU A 12 -6.17 7.42 25.16
N ARG A 13 -5.46 7.03 26.23
CA ARG A 13 -5.21 7.92 27.38
C ARG A 13 -4.38 9.15 27.04
N GLU A 14 -3.38 9.00 26.17
CA GLU A 14 -2.55 10.12 25.73
C GLU A 14 -3.34 11.11 24.86
N LEU A 15 -4.20 10.59 23.96
CA LEU A 15 -5.13 11.40 23.18
C LEU A 15 -6.15 12.16 24.04
N ASP A 16 -6.77 11.49 25.02
CA ASP A 16 -7.70 12.13 25.97
C ASP A 16 -7.02 13.24 26.79
N ALA A 17 -5.71 13.11 27.02
CA ALA A 17 -4.88 14.12 27.69
C ALA A 17 -4.35 15.22 26.74
N GLY A 18 -4.81 15.26 25.48
CA GLY A 18 -4.37 16.22 24.46
C GLY A 18 -2.93 16.05 24.01
N ARG A 19 -2.29 14.92 24.31
CA ARG A 19 -0.89 14.62 23.97
C ARG A 19 -0.83 13.70 22.76
N THR A 20 0.02 14.04 21.80
CA THR A 20 0.36 13.09 20.72
C THR A 20 1.49 12.19 21.24
N PRO A 21 1.33 10.86 21.22
CA PRO A 21 2.36 9.93 21.66
C PRO A 21 3.69 10.16 20.94
N MET A 22 4.81 10.09 21.64
CA MET A 22 6.15 10.20 21.02
C MET A 22 6.44 9.10 19.99
N TRP A 23 5.77 7.95 20.11
CA TRP A 23 5.90 6.84 19.14
C TRP A 23 4.94 6.98 17.93
N ALA A 24 4.06 7.99 17.92
CA ALA A 24 3.18 8.24 16.79
C ALA A 24 4.00 8.76 15.59
N ARG A 25 3.71 8.20 14.41
CA ARG A 25 4.37 8.54 13.15
C ARG A 25 3.32 8.97 12.12
N LYS A 26 3.59 10.04 11.40
CA LYS A 26 2.84 10.47 10.23
C LYS A 26 3.58 9.99 8.98
N THR A 27 2.88 9.32 8.06
CA THR A 27 3.42 8.98 6.74
C THR A 27 2.71 9.80 5.69
N GLU A 28 3.46 10.60 4.95
CA GLU A 28 2.96 11.43 3.85
C GLU A 28 3.47 10.89 2.53
N PHE A 29 2.56 10.75 1.56
CA PHE A 29 2.86 10.37 0.19
C PHE A 29 2.65 11.60 -0.70
N ILE A 30 3.74 12.13 -1.26
CA ILE A 30 3.74 13.35 -2.05
C ILE A 30 4.05 12.99 -3.50
N PRO A 31 3.07 13.12 -4.43
CA PRO A 31 3.31 12.81 -5.83
C PRO A 31 4.29 13.81 -6.45
N LEU A 32 5.16 13.32 -7.32
CA LEU A 32 6.13 14.13 -8.06
C LEU A 32 5.74 14.21 -9.53
N ARG A 33 6.20 15.25 -10.23
CA ARG A 33 5.86 15.51 -11.65
C ARG A 33 6.20 14.34 -12.58
N ASN A 34 7.24 13.57 -12.27
CA ASN A 34 7.66 12.40 -13.05
C ASN A 34 6.87 11.11 -12.73
N GLY A 35 5.77 11.21 -11.98
CA GLY A 35 4.95 10.08 -11.55
C GLY A 35 5.51 9.26 -10.39
N SER A 36 6.72 9.58 -9.92
CA SER A 36 7.28 8.98 -8.70
C SER A 36 6.59 9.54 -7.46
N MET A 37 6.69 8.83 -6.34
CA MET A 37 6.02 9.20 -5.09
C MET A 37 7.06 9.40 -3.99
N ARG A 38 7.10 10.57 -3.35
CA ARG A 38 7.95 10.77 -2.16
C ARG A 38 7.21 10.30 -0.92
N ARG A 39 7.76 9.30 -0.22
CA ARG A 39 7.28 8.88 1.09
C ARG A 39 8.10 9.59 2.17
N ARG A 40 7.43 10.44 2.96
CA ARG A 40 8.02 11.11 4.12
C ARG A 40 7.40 10.56 5.40
N ILE A 41 8.23 10.03 6.29
CA ILE A 41 7.83 9.57 7.61
C ILE A 41 8.34 10.59 8.61
N THR A 42 7.41 11.22 9.32
CA THR A 42 7.68 12.24 10.32
C THR A 42 7.18 11.75 11.67
N ARG A 43 8.01 11.87 12.70
CA ARG A 43 7.62 11.58 14.08
C ARG A 43 6.67 12.66 14.61
N SER A 44 6.02 12.38 15.72
CA SER A 44 5.09 13.33 16.34
C SER A 44 5.75 14.63 16.82
N ASP A 45 7.06 14.63 17.05
CA ASP A 45 7.87 15.82 17.37
C ASP A 45 8.26 16.67 16.13
N GLY A 46 7.87 16.24 14.92
CA GLY A 46 8.22 16.91 13.67
C GLY A 46 9.53 16.43 13.03
N THR A 47 10.29 15.55 13.69
CA THR A 47 11.54 15.00 13.15
C THR A 47 11.24 14.09 11.95
N VAL A 48 11.88 14.36 10.81
CA VAL A 48 11.80 13.48 9.63
C VAL A 48 12.66 12.26 9.87
N GLU A 49 12.03 11.11 10.07
CA GLU A 49 12.72 9.83 10.26
C GLU A 49 13.18 9.24 8.92
N LYS A 50 12.35 9.37 7.88
CA LYS A 50 12.68 8.85 6.55
C LYS A 50 12.09 9.73 5.46
N SER A 51 12.86 9.95 4.41
CA SER A 51 12.39 10.59 3.17
C SER A 51 12.98 9.84 1.99
N GLU A 52 12.13 9.18 1.20
CA GLU A 52 12.59 8.41 0.04
C GLU A 52 11.68 8.63 -1.17
N ILE A 53 12.25 8.51 -2.36
CA ILE A 53 11.52 8.54 -3.62
C ILE A 53 11.21 7.10 -4.02
N ILE A 54 9.92 6.78 -4.10
CA ILE A 54 9.41 5.53 -4.65
C ILE A 54 9.26 5.72 -6.15
N PRO A 55 9.95 4.92 -6.98
CA PRO A 55 9.83 5.00 -8.43
C PRO A 55 8.39 4.83 -8.91
N ALA A 56 8.02 5.55 -9.98
CA ALA A 56 6.66 5.54 -10.54
C ALA A 56 6.12 4.13 -10.76
N GLY A 57 6.88 3.26 -11.44
CA GLY A 57 6.46 1.89 -11.73
C GLY A 57 6.16 1.06 -10.47
N GLN A 58 6.97 1.20 -9.42
CA GLN A 58 6.76 0.48 -8.16
C GLN A 58 5.49 0.97 -7.44
N TRP A 59 5.33 2.29 -7.34
CA TRP A 59 4.15 2.90 -6.72
C TRP A 59 2.86 2.55 -7.46
N GLN A 60 2.87 2.65 -8.79
CA GLN A 60 1.72 2.38 -9.64
C GLN A 60 1.20 0.95 -9.48
N ILE A 61 2.08 -0.03 -9.33
CA ILE A 61 1.69 -1.43 -9.09
C ILE A 61 0.95 -1.57 -7.76
N THR A 62 1.51 -0.96 -6.70
CA THR A 62 0.90 -0.97 -5.36
C THR A 62 -0.46 -0.26 -5.37
N ALA A 63 -0.54 0.88 -6.07
CA ALA A 63 -1.75 1.67 -6.20
C ALA A 63 -2.84 0.94 -7.00
N ALA A 64 -2.48 0.28 -8.10
CA ALA A 64 -3.39 -0.53 -8.90
C ALA A 64 -4.04 -1.63 -8.05
N ARG A 65 -3.24 -2.37 -7.27
CA ARG A 65 -3.79 -3.37 -6.33
C ARG A 65 -4.65 -2.70 -5.27
N ALA A 66 -4.15 -1.66 -4.60
CA ALA A 66 -4.88 -1.01 -3.52
C ALA A 66 -6.25 -0.47 -3.98
N GLY A 67 -6.33 0.06 -5.20
CA GLY A 67 -7.58 0.54 -5.81
C GLY A 67 -8.63 -0.56 -6.05
N THR A 68 -8.23 -1.83 -6.12
CA THR A 68 -9.17 -2.96 -6.16
C THR A 68 -9.73 -3.34 -4.79
N GLY A 69 -9.10 -2.92 -3.69
CA GLY A 69 -9.42 -3.40 -2.34
C GLY A 69 -8.98 -4.83 -2.04
N LEU A 70 -8.33 -5.51 -2.99
CA LEU A 70 -7.93 -6.91 -2.85
C LEU A 70 -6.65 -7.10 -2.03
N SER A 71 -6.57 -8.25 -1.37
CA SER A 71 -5.34 -8.71 -0.75
C SER A 71 -4.26 -8.97 -1.80
N GLN A 72 -3.00 -9.01 -1.38
CA GLN A 72 -1.89 -9.34 -2.28
C GLN A 72 -2.03 -10.76 -2.86
N ALA A 73 -2.62 -11.69 -2.11
CA ALA A 73 -2.81 -13.06 -2.59
C ALA A 73 -3.90 -13.12 -3.68
N ASP A 74 -5.04 -12.48 -3.44
CA ASP A 74 -6.19 -12.52 -4.36
C ASP A 74 -5.89 -11.76 -5.64
N PHE A 75 -5.27 -10.58 -5.54
CA PHE A 75 -4.84 -9.82 -6.72
C PHE A 75 -3.83 -10.60 -7.55
N ALA A 76 -2.82 -11.23 -6.90
CA ALA A 76 -1.82 -12.03 -7.61
C ALA A 76 -2.46 -13.21 -8.36
N LYS A 77 -3.44 -13.89 -7.73
CA LYS A 77 -4.21 -14.97 -8.35
C LYS A 77 -4.93 -14.48 -9.61
N LEU A 78 -5.59 -13.33 -9.55
CA LEU A 78 -6.32 -12.76 -10.69
C LEU A 78 -5.42 -12.37 -11.87
N ILE A 79 -4.24 -11.80 -11.59
CA ILE A 79 -3.31 -11.40 -12.65
C ILE A 79 -2.36 -12.55 -13.07
N GLY A 80 -2.59 -13.77 -12.57
CA GLY A 80 -1.88 -14.98 -12.99
C GLY A 80 -0.43 -15.09 -12.51
N VAL A 81 -0.09 -14.52 -11.35
CA VAL A 81 1.27 -14.61 -10.77
C VAL A 81 1.26 -15.08 -9.32
N SER A 82 2.41 -15.51 -8.81
CA SER A 82 2.53 -15.84 -7.40
C SER A 82 2.46 -14.57 -6.53
N ARG A 83 1.94 -14.69 -5.30
CA ARG A 83 1.99 -13.61 -4.29
C ARG A 83 3.42 -13.08 -4.11
N ARG A 84 4.41 -13.98 -4.12
CA ARG A 84 5.84 -13.64 -4.02
C ARG A 84 6.29 -12.76 -5.18
N THR A 85 5.88 -13.08 -6.41
CA THR A 85 6.20 -12.30 -7.61
C THR A 85 5.62 -10.89 -7.52
N LEU A 86 4.33 -10.77 -7.18
CA LEU A 86 3.69 -9.47 -6.98
C LEU A 86 4.41 -8.64 -5.90
N GLN A 87 4.83 -9.29 -4.81
CA GLN A 87 5.61 -8.64 -3.75
C GLN A 87 6.95 -8.10 -4.25
N GLU A 88 7.68 -8.85 -5.09
CA GLU A 88 8.93 -8.38 -5.69
C GLU A 88 8.71 -7.16 -6.60
N TRP A 89 7.57 -7.08 -7.28
CA TRP A 89 7.20 -5.94 -8.09
C TRP A 89 6.83 -4.71 -7.25
N GLU A 90 5.97 -4.86 -6.25
CA GLU A 90 5.57 -3.77 -5.34
C GLU A 90 6.74 -3.23 -4.51
N GLN A 91 7.80 -4.02 -4.35
CA GLN A 91 9.04 -3.62 -3.68
C GLN A 91 10.11 -3.10 -4.66
N GLY A 92 9.84 -3.10 -5.96
CA GLY A 92 10.77 -2.63 -6.99
C GLY A 92 11.99 -3.53 -7.20
N ARG A 93 11.97 -4.78 -6.68
CA ARG A 93 13.05 -5.76 -6.83
C ARG A 93 13.05 -6.43 -8.21
N LYS A 94 11.87 -6.54 -8.83
CA LYS A 94 11.70 -7.04 -10.20
C LYS A 94 10.68 -6.19 -10.93
N GLN A 95 10.73 -6.27 -12.26
CA GLN A 95 9.78 -5.60 -13.12
C GLN A 95 8.76 -6.60 -13.69
N PRO A 96 7.50 -6.17 -13.87
CA PRO A 96 6.48 -6.97 -14.55
C PRO A 96 6.83 -7.17 -16.04
N SER A 97 6.44 -8.33 -16.57
CA SER A 97 6.50 -8.62 -18.00
C SER A 97 5.61 -7.65 -18.80
N GLY A 98 5.73 -7.65 -20.13
CA GLY A 98 4.89 -6.81 -21.00
C GLY A 98 3.40 -7.06 -20.77
N ALA A 99 2.96 -8.32 -20.80
CA ALA A 99 1.57 -8.69 -20.55
C ALA A 99 1.11 -8.31 -19.13
N ALA A 100 1.94 -8.53 -18.11
CA ALA A 100 1.61 -8.14 -16.74
C ALA A 100 1.44 -6.62 -16.59
N ARG A 101 2.26 -5.81 -17.28
CA ARG A 101 2.09 -4.34 -17.31
C ARG A 101 0.74 -3.92 -17.89
N VAL A 102 0.27 -4.61 -18.92
CA VAL A 102 -1.06 -4.34 -19.50
C VAL A 102 -2.16 -4.67 -18.49
N LEU A 103 -2.11 -5.84 -17.84
CA LEU A 103 -3.08 -6.21 -16.80
C LEU A 103 -3.08 -5.23 -15.63
N LEU A 104 -1.91 -4.79 -15.17
CA LEU A 104 -1.78 -3.78 -14.12
C LEU A 104 -2.40 -2.44 -14.52
N LYS A 105 -2.26 -2.04 -15.79
CA LYS A 105 -2.90 -0.83 -16.32
C LYS A 105 -4.43 -0.97 -16.34
N ILE A 106 -4.93 -2.13 -16.77
CA ILE A 106 -6.37 -2.42 -16.73
C ILE A 106 -6.88 -2.37 -15.28
N ALA A 107 -6.18 -3.02 -14.34
CA ALA A 107 -6.55 -3.00 -12.92
C ALA A 107 -6.54 -1.60 -12.32
N ALA A 108 -5.65 -0.71 -12.78
CA ALA A 108 -5.61 0.68 -12.35
C ALA A 108 -6.77 1.51 -12.91
N SER A 109 -7.16 1.28 -14.16
CA SER A 109 -8.25 2.02 -14.83
C SER A 109 -9.65 1.48 -14.51
N HIS A 110 -9.76 0.17 -14.29
CA HIS A 110 -11.00 -0.60 -14.13
C HIS A 110 -10.90 -1.58 -12.97
N PRO A 111 -10.70 -1.09 -11.72
CA PRO A 111 -10.53 -1.95 -10.56
C PRO A 111 -11.76 -2.84 -10.26
N GLU A 112 -12.94 -2.43 -10.68
CA GLU A 112 -14.20 -3.17 -10.57
C GLU A 112 -14.18 -4.51 -11.28
N VAL A 113 -13.56 -4.60 -12.46
CA VAL A 113 -13.46 -5.83 -13.25
C VAL A 113 -12.74 -6.94 -12.47
N LEU A 114 -11.71 -6.58 -11.71
CA LEU A 114 -10.98 -7.54 -10.87
C LEU A 114 -11.77 -7.89 -9.60
N ARG A 115 -12.57 -6.96 -9.06
CA ARG A 115 -13.41 -7.25 -7.90
C ARG A 115 -14.50 -8.27 -8.26
N GLU A 116 -15.14 -8.10 -9.40
CA GLU A 116 -16.19 -9.00 -9.91
C GLU A 116 -15.66 -10.39 -10.25
N ALA A 117 -14.42 -10.49 -10.74
CA ALA A 117 -13.80 -11.78 -11.06
C ALA A 117 -13.58 -12.71 -9.84
N LEU A 118 -13.65 -12.19 -8.61
CA LEU A 118 -13.57 -12.97 -7.36
C LEU A 118 -14.93 -13.37 -6.80
N THR A 119 -16.02 -12.72 -7.22
CA THR A 119 -17.36 -13.20 -6.92
C THR A 119 -17.63 -14.44 -7.77
N PRO A 120 -17.84 -15.63 -7.17
CA PRO A 120 -18.24 -16.78 -7.95
C PRO A 120 -19.57 -16.42 -8.61
N ASN A 121 -19.68 -16.64 -9.92
CA ASN A 121 -20.95 -16.58 -10.64
C ASN A 121 -22.00 -17.32 -9.80
N LEU A 122 -22.96 -16.58 -9.25
CA LEU A 122 -24.16 -17.19 -8.69
C LEU A 122 -24.89 -17.81 -9.90
N SER A 123 -24.78 -19.14 -9.96
CA SER A 123 -25.62 -20.04 -10.75
C SER A 123 -27.09 -19.84 -10.44
#